data_AF-A0A0A3AK65-F1
#
_entry.id   AF-A0A0A3AK65-F1
#
_cell.length_a   1.000
_cell.length_b   1.000
_cell.length_c   1.000
_cell.angle_alpha   90.00
_cell.angle_beta   90.00
_cell.angle_gamma   90.00
#
_symmetry.space_group_name_H-M   'P 1'
#
loop_
_entity.id
_entity.type
_entity.pdbx_description
1 polymer ?
#
loop_
_entity_poly.entity_id
_entity_poly.type
_entity_poly.pdbx_seq_one_letter_code
_entity_poly.pdbx_strand_id
1 'polypeptide(L)'
;MLDKEPDEFRFTSPLQEIWQLFRRNKPALLCGYLLLLLLMLMLFAPLLSPYGNNIQFVGQELLPPSWGNQGQIAFFFGTDDLGRDLLSRLIIGLRYTFGGALIVALLTLLIGGLLGIIAGTSQGIKSNILGHFLDAFLSIPILLLAIIIATLMQPSLLNAILAILLASLPYFIHQVYLALQSEIHKEYVLMLRLDGASRRYLINKVMLPNLIPVFIRLTSRIFTLAILDISALSFIALGAQPPQPEWGALIREYIDLIYLAPWLSVLPGLILMLVILVVLLFSDGLAKAVERYFRKI
;
A
#
# COMPACT_ATOMS: atom_id res chain seq x y z
N MET A 1 16.55 30.95 28.23
CA MET A 1 16.68 31.96 27.17
C MET A 1 17.84 31.51 26.30
N LEU A 2 17.52 30.88 25.16
CA LEU A 2 18.52 30.45 24.18
C LEU A 2 18.56 31.56 23.13
N ASP A 3 19.63 32.35 23.15
CA ASP A 3 19.97 33.30 22.08
C ASP A 3 20.27 32.50 20.82
N LYS A 4 19.23 32.23 20.04
CA LYS A 4 19.35 31.84 18.64
C LYS A 4 18.77 32.97 17.81
N GLU A 5 19.58 33.53 16.92
CA GLU A 5 19.18 34.59 16.01
C GLU A 5 17.96 34.15 15.17
N PRO A 6 17.01 35.04 14.87
CA PRO A 6 15.79 34.71 14.11
C PRO A 6 16.06 34.16 12.70
N ASP A 7 17.29 34.34 12.19
CA ASP A 7 17.74 33.85 10.88
C ASP A 7 18.23 32.39 10.89
N GLU A 8 18.49 31.78 12.08
CA GLU A 8 18.77 30.34 12.21
C GLU A 8 17.50 29.47 12.07
N PHE A 9 16.30 30.06 12.15
CA PHE A 9 15.03 29.33 12.07
C PHE A 9 14.58 28.98 10.64
N ARG A 10 15.33 29.42 9.64
CA ARG A 10 15.06 29.16 8.23
C ARG A 10 16.34 28.56 7.64
N PHE A 11 16.23 27.55 6.78
CA PHE A 11 17.29 26.91 5.97
C PHE A 11 17.78 25.49 6.33
N THR A 12 17.18 24.76 7.26
CA THR A 12 17.16 23.29 7.09
C THR A 12 15.97 22.94 6.20
N SER A 13 16.23 22.27 5.08
CA SER A 13 15.11 21.82 4.25
C SER A 13 14.26 20.85 5.10
N PRO A 14 12.92 21.00 5.15
CA PRO A 14 12.03 20.12 5.94
C PRO A 14 12.34 18.62 5.75
N LEU A 15 12.75 18.27 4.53
CA LEU A 15 13.16 16.93 4.15
C LEU A 15 14.44 16.44 4.84
N GLN A 16 15.44 17.31 5.03
CA GLN A 16 16.69 16.94 5.72
C GLN A 16 16.43 16.59 7.19
N GLU A 17 15.58 17.35 7.90
CA GLU A 17 15.26 17.05 9.30
C GLU A 17 14.44 15.78 9.46
N ILE A 18 13.40 15.60 8.63
CA ILE A 18 12.61 14.37 8.58
C ILE A 18 13.53 13.18 8.31
N TRP A 19 14.47 13.32 7.38
CA TRP A 19 15.44 12.28 7.04
C TRP A 19 16.38 11.96 8.20
N GLN A 20 16.89 12.97 8.90
CA GLN A 20 17.72 12.77 10.11
C GLN A 20 16.95 12.05 11.21
N LEU A 21 15.67 12.40 11.41
CA LEU A 21 14.80 11.71 12.37
C LEU A 21 14.52 10.26 11.95
N PHE A 22 14.29 10.02 10.67
CA PHE A 22 14.04 8.69 10.11
C PHE A 22 15.26 7.78 10.24
N ARG A 23 16.46 8.26 9.88
CA ARG A 23 17.72 7.50 9.98
C ARG A 23 18.06 7.02 11.39
N ARG A 24 17.57 7.70 12.43
CA ARG A 24 17.75 7.26 13.82
C ARG A 24 17.00 5.95 14.10
N ASN A 25 15.93 5.66 13.36
CA ASN A 25 15.19 4.41 13.46
C ASN A 25 15.80 3.33 12.55
N LYS A 26 16.85 2.66 13.04
CA LYS A 26 17.59 1.61 12.31
C LYS A 26 16.70 0.55 11.64
N PRO A 27 15.70 -0.06 12.32
CA PRO A 27 14.86 -1.07 11.67
C PRO A 27 14.01 -0.47 10.54
N ALA A 28 13.43 0.72 10.72
CA ALA A 28 12.69 1.37 9.65
C ALA A 28 13.57 1.75 8.45
N LEU A 29 14.82 2.14 8.71
CA LEU A 29 15.80 2.43 7.66
C LEU A 29 16.16 1.18 6.85
N LEU A 30 16.37 0.04 7.52
CA LEU A 30 16.59 -1.26 6.86
C LEU A 30 15.39 -1.62 5.97
N CYS A 31 14.16 -1.49 6.50
CA CYS A 31 12.94 -1.71 5.72
C CYS A 31 12.82 -0.73 4.55
N GLY A 32 13.32 0.50 4.68
CA GLY A 32 13.40 1.45 3.57
C GLY A 32 14.31 0.97 2.43
N TYR A 33 15.48 0.41 2.75
CA TYR A 33 16.36 -0.20 1.74
C TYR A 33 15.72 -1.44 1.10
N LEU A 34 15.06 -2.28 1.90
CA LEU A 34 14.35 -3.45 1.39
C LEU A 34 13.17 -3.06 0.49
N LEU A 35 12.42 -2.01 0.83
CA LEU A 35 11.33 -1.51 0.01
C LEU A 35 11.85 -0.93 -1.31
N LEU A 36 12.99 -0.23 -1.28
CA LEU A 36 13.66 0.24 -2.50
C LEU A 36 14.13 -0.93 -3.36
N LEU A 37 14.66 -2.00 -2.76
CA LEU A 37 14.99 -3.23 -3.46
C LEU A 37 13.76 -3.88 -4.09
N LEU A 38 12.64 -4.01 -3.36
CA LEU A 38 11.38 -4.55 -3.89
C LEU A 38 10.85 -3.73 -5.07
N LEU A 39 10.99 -2.40 -4.99
CA LEU A 39 10.58 -1.49 -6.06
C LEU A 39 11.46 -1.67 -7.31
N MET A 40 12.77 -1.84 -7.13
CA MET A 40 13.70 -2.17 -8.23
C MET A 40 13.38 -3.55 -8.83
N LEU A 41 13.19 -4.57 -7.99
CA LEU A 41 12.82 -5.92 -8.44
C LEU A 41 11.49 -5.89 -9.21
N MET A 42 10.50 -5.11 -8.75
CA MET A 42 9.22 -4.93 -9.45
C MET A 42 9.42 -4.29 -10.83
N LEU A 43 10.14 -3.17 -10.92
CA LEU A 43 10.33 -2.44 -12.18
C LEU A 43 11.12 -3.25 -13.21
N PHE A 44 12.17 -3.94 -12.76
CA PHE A 44 13.06 -4.73 -13.61
C PHE A 44 12.71 -6.22 -13.61
N ALA A 45 11.53 -6.61 -13.12
CA ALA A 45 11.15 -8.03 -12.95
C ALA A 45 11.36 -8.88 -14.21
N PRO A 46 10.93 -8.46 -15.43
CA PRO A 46 11.11 -9.27 -16.63
C PRO A 46 12.58 -9.43 -17.08
N LEU A 47 13.46 -8.52 -16.64
CA LEU A 47 14.88 -8.56 -16.94
C LEU A 47 15.66 -9.37 -15.91
N LEU A 48 15.19 -9.36 -14.66
CA LEU A 48 15.81 -10.05 -13.52
C LEU A 48 15.32 -11.49 -13.34
N SER A 49 14.14 -11.83 -13.86
CA SER A 49 13.63 -13.21 -13.84
C SER A 49 14.52 -14.12 -14.70
N PRO A 50 15.02 -15.25 -14.17
CA PRO A 50 15.83 -16.20 -14.93
C PRO A 50 15.17 -16.69 -16.23
N TYR A 51 13.85 -16.88 -16.20
CA TYR A 51 13.05 -17.36 -17.32
C TYR A 51 11.82 -16.49 -17.54
N GLY A 52 11.27 -16.53 -18.75
CA GLY A 52 10.02 -15.86 -19.08
C GLY A 52 8.83 -16.51 -18.39
N ASN A 53 7.81 -15.72 -18.05
CA ASN A 53 6.63 -16.15 -17.29
C ASN A 53 5.88 -17.37 -17.86
N ASN A 54 5.86 -17.49 -19.19
CA ASN A 54 5.07 -18.50 -19.89
C ASN A 54 5.92 -19.67 -20.42
N ILE A 55 7.20 -19.76 -20.04
CA ILE A 55 8.08 -20.85 -20.48
C ILE A 55 7.78 -22.08 -19.61
N GLN A 56 7.41 -23.17 -20.27
CA GLN A 56 7.18 -24.48 -19.68
C GLN A 56 8.31 -25.43 -20.07
N PHE A 57 8.94 -26.07 -19.10
CA PHE A 57 9.99 -27.06 -19.32
C PHE A 57 9.41 -28.47 -19.15
N VAL A 58 9.06 -29.09 -20.28
CA VAL A 58 8.46 -30.44 -20.30
C VAL A 58 9.42 -31.47 -19.69
N GLY A 59 8.91 -32.33 -18.83
CA GLY A 59 9.69 -33.34 -18.09
C GLY A 59 10.43 -32.78 -16.87
N GLN A 60 10.20 -31.51 -16.54
CA GLN A 60 10.72 -30.86 -15.33
C GLN A 60 9.56 -30.43 -14.42
N GLU A 61 8.47 -31.19 -14.36
CA GLU A 61 7.31 -30.89 -13.52
C GLU A 61 7.61 -31.23 -12.04
N LEU A 62 7.14 -30.37 -11.13
CA LEU A 62 7.23 -30.58 -9.68
C LEU A 62 8.66 -30.85 -9.17
N LEU A 63 9.67 -30.24 -9.79
CA LEU A 63 11.03 -30.32 -9.26
C LEU A 63 11.10 -29.62 -7.91
N PRO A 64 11.74 -30.25 -6.91
CA PRO A 64 11.98 -29.58 -5.66
C PRO A 64 12.98 -28.44 -5.83
N PRO A 65 13.05 -27.51 -4.85
CA PRO A 65 14.06 -26.48 -4.81
C PRO A 65 15.46 -27.08 -4.90
N SER A 66 16.43 -26.28 -5.34
CA SER A 66 17.83 -26.72 -5.54
C SER A 66 18.49 -27.38 -4.33
N TRP A 67 18.00 -27.13 -3.11
CA TRP A 67 18.46 -27.75 -1.87
C TRP A 67 17.74 -29.06 -1.51
N GLY A 68 16.71 -29.44 -2.27
CA GLY A 68 15.98 -30.70 -2.12
C GLY A 68 16.59 -31.84 -2.93
N ASN A 69 16.24 -33.07 -2.57
CA ASN A 69 16.65 -34.27 -3.32
C ASN A 69 16.13 -34.17 -4.76
N GLN A 70 17.00 -34.31 -5.76
CA GLN A 70 16.67 -34.16 -7.20
C GLN A 70 16.38 -32.72 -7.67
N GLY A 71 16.62 -31.72 -6.81
CA GLY A 71 16.55 -30.31 -7.20
C GLY A 71 17.68 -29.92 -8.14
N GLN A 72 17.44 -28.91 -8.98
CA GLN A 72 18.43 -28.40 -9.94
C GLN A 72 18.72 -26.93 -9.69
N ILE A 73 19.99 -26.52 -9.80
CA ILE A 73 20.41 -25.11 -9.62
C ILE A 73 19.76 -24.19 -10.65
N ALA A 74 19.48 -24.71 -11.86
CA ALA A 74 18.75 -24.00 -12.90
C ALA A 74 17.36 -23.53 -12.41
N PHE A 75 16.68 -24.33 -11.58
CA PHE A 75 15.38 -24.03 -10.99
C PHE A 75 15.53 -23.83 -9.48
N PHE A 76 16.07 -22.68 -9.08
CA PHE A 76 16.53 -22.45 -7.70
C PHE A 76 15.46 -22.76 -6.63
N PHE A 77 14.22 -22.33 -6.87
CA PHE A 77 13.06 -22.60 -6.01
C PHE A 77 12.18 -23.76 -6.49
N GLY A 78 12.64 -24.51 -7.48
CA GLY A 78 11.90 -25.60 -8.10
C GLY A 78 10.96 -25.12 -9.19
N THR A 79 10.19 -26.07 -9.71
CA THR A 79 9.23 -25.86 -10.80
C THR A 79 7.84 -26.28 -10.37
N ASP A 80 6.83 -25.73 -11.05
CA ASP A 80 5.44 -26.11 -10.84
C ASP A 80 5.01 -27.36 -11.62
N ASP A 81 3.72 -27.70 -11.52
CA ASP A 81 3.06 -28.82 -12.17
C ASP A 81 3.04 -28.75 -13.70
N LEU A 82 3.34 -27.59 -14.29
CA LEU A 82 3.53 -27.40 -15.73
C LEU A 82 5.00 -27.19 -16.11
N GLY A 83 5.93 -27.43 -15.18
CA GLY A 83 7.37 -27.25 -15.39
C GLY A 83 7.79 -25.78 -15.55
N ARG A 84 7.05 -24.81 -15.00
CA ARG A 84 7.44 -23.39 -15.00
C ARG A 84 8.29 -23.08 -13.78
N ASP A 85 9.31 -22.23 -13.94
CA ASP A 85 10.22 -21.85 -12.85
C ASP A 85 9.54 -20.98 -11.78
N LEU A 86 9.57 -21.42 -10.52
CA LEU A 86 8.91 -20.72 -9.42
C LEU A 86 9.60 -19.39 -9.09
N LEU A 87 10.93 -19.31 -9.17
CA LEU A 87 11.67 -18.08 -8.84
C LEU A 87 11.27 -16.93 -9.79
N SER A 88 11.24 -17.21 -11.08
CA SER A 88 10.79 -16.26 -12.11
C SER A 88 9.36 -15.80 -11.85
N ARG A 89 8.45 -16.74 -11.53
CA ARG A 89 7.06 -16.42 -11.21
C ARG A 89 6.94 -15.55 -9.97
N LEU A 90 7.73 -15.79 -8.92
CA LEU A 90 7.75 -14.97 -7.70
C LEU A 90 8.25 -13.55 -7.96
N ILE A 91 9.33 -13.38 -8.73
CA ILE A 91 9.88 -12.07 -9.10
C ILE A 91 8.89 -11.30 -9.96
N ILE A 92 8.31 -11.94 -10.98
CA ILE A 92 7.31 -11.32 -11.86
C ILE A 92 6.03 -10.99 -11.06
N GLY A 93 5.67 -11.82 -10.09
CA GLY A 93 4.54 -11.63 -9.17
C GLY A 93 4.57 -10.31 -8.40
N LEU A 94 5.76 -9.75 -8.13
CA LEU A 94 5.91 -8.41 -7.56
C LEU A 94 5.12 -7.35 -8.34
N ARG A 95 5.12 -7.43 -9.67
CA ARG A 95 4.42 -6.44 -10.51
C ARG A 95 2.91 -6.49 -10.33
N TYR A 96 2.37 -7.68 -10.12
CA TYR A 96 0.93 -7.88 -10.00
C TYR A 96 0.45 -7.57 -8.58
N THR A 97 1.10 -8.13 -7.56
CA THR A 97 0.68 -7.95 -6.17
C THR A 97 1.12 -6.60 -5.62
N PHE A 98 2.43 -6.33 -5.54
CA PHE A 98 2.97 -5.08 -4.98
C PHE A 98 2.67 -3.89 -5.90
N GLY A 99 2.83 -4.06 -7.21
CA GLY A 99 2.50 -3.02 -8.19
C GLY A 99 1.01 -2.68 -8.24
N GLY A 100 0.13 -3.69 -8.22
CA GLY A 100 -1.32 -3.46 -8.14
C GLY A 100 -1.72 -2.70 -6.88
N ALA A 101 -1.17 -3.09 -5.72
CA ALA A 101 -1.42 -2.39 -4.47
C ALA A 101 -0.93 -0.94 -4.49
N LEU A 102 0.21 -0.68 -5.13
CA LEU A 102 0.76 0.67 -5.27
C LEU A 102 -0.18 1.56 -6.09
N ILE A 103 -0.75 1.02 -7.18
CA ILE A 103 -1.75 1.72 -8.00
C ILE A 103 -2.98 2.06 -7.15
N VAL A 104 -3.52 1.10 -6.39
CA VAL A 104 -4.66 1.34 -5.49
C VAL A 104 -4.32 2.47 -4.52
N ALA A 105 -3.19 2.40 -3.81
CA ALA A 105 -2.82 3.38 -2.82
C ALA A 105 -2.67 4.80 -3.39
N LEU A 106 -2.04 4.93 -4.57
CA LEU A 106 -1.86 6.21 -5.25
C LEU A 106 -3.19 6.79 -5.74
N LEU A 107 -4.05 5.98 -6.35
CA LEU A 107 -5.36 6.43 -6.83
C LEU A 107 -6.30 6.79 -5.66
N THR A 108 -6.30 6.02 -4.57
CA THR A 108 -7.06 6.33 -3.36
C THR A 108 -6.55 7.61 -2.71
N LEU A 109 -5.24 7.84 -2.66
CA LEU A 109 -4.67 9.11 -2.19
C LEU A 109 -5.15 10.30 -3.03
N LEU A 110 -5.07 10.19 -4.36
CA LEU A 110 -5.44 11.29 -5.26
C LEU A 110 -6.95 11.57 -5.23
N ILE A 111 -7.77 10.55 -5.51
CA ILE A 111 -9.22 10.69 -5.64
C ILE A 111 -9.84 10.88 -4.26
N GLY A 112 -9.53 9.98 -3.32
CA GLY A 112 -10.08 10.01 -1.97
C GLY A 112 -9.60 11.22 -1.18
N GLY A 113 -8.35 11.65 -1.36
CA GLY A 113 -7.82 12.85 -0.74
C GLY A 113 -8.51 14.12 -1.24
N LEU A 114 -8.69 14.24 -2.57
CA LEU A 114 -9.36 15.40 -3.17
C LEU A 114 -10.83 15.47 -2.73
N LEU A 115 -11.56 14.35 -2.81
CA LEU A 115 -12.96 14.28 -2.35
C LEU A 115 -13.08 14.49 -0.84
N GLY A 116 -12.15 13.97 -0.03
CA GLY A 116 -12.12 14.16 1.42
C GLY A 116 -11.89 15.62 1.82
N ILE A 117 -11.01 16.34 1.12
CA ILE A 117 -10.81 17.78 1.33
C ILE A 117 -12.09 18.54 0.95
N ILE A 118 -12.70 18.25 -0.20
CA ILE A 118 -13.97 18.88 -0.59
C ILE A 118 -15.05 18.63 0.47
N ALA A 119 -15.19 17.39 0.93
CA ALA A 119 -16.11 17.00 1.99
C ALA A 119 -15.83 17.78 3.29
N GLY A 120 -14.58 17.83 3.75
CA GLY A 120 -14.20 18.49 5.01
C GLY A 120 -14.31 20.01 4.96
N THR A 121 -14.32 20.60 3.76
CA THR A 121 -14.64 22.03 3.57
C THR A 121 -16.14 22.30 3.41
N SER A 122 -17.01 21.30 3.54
CA SER A 122 -18.45 21.54 3.61
C SER A 122 -18.84 21.97 5.04
N GLN A 123 -19.86 22.84 5.17
CA GLN A 123 -20.36 23.33 6.45
C GLN A 123 -21.87 23.10 6.58
N GLY A 124 -22.37 23.03 7.81
CA GLY A 124 -23.78 22.89 8.13
C GLY A 124 -24.35 21.52 7.77
N ILE A 125 -25.64 21.48 7.41
CA ILE A 125 -26.41 20.24 7.20
C ILE A 125 -25.80 19.34 6.12
N LYS A 126 -25.22 19.92 5.06
CA LYS A 126 -24.55 19.16 3.99
C LYS A 126 -23.37 18.34 4.52
N SER A 127 -22.60 18.89 5.44
CA SER A 127 -21.50 18.19 6.11
C SER A 127 -22.01 17.02 6.94
N ASN A 128 -23.11 17.24 7.66
CA ASN A 128 -23.69 16.22 8.54
C ASN A 128 -24.26 15.03 7.74
N ILE A 129 -24.99 15.30 6.65
CA ILE A 129 -25.51 14.25 5.76
C ILE A 129 -24.36 13.46 5.12
N LEU A 130 -23.33 14.14 4.64
CA LEU A 130 -22.18 13.50 4.01
C LEU A 130 -21.40 12.64 5.01
N GLY A 131 -21.21 13.13 6.25
CA GLY A 131 -20.60 12.36 7.33
C GLY A 131 -21.36 11.06 7.59
N HIS A 132 -22.67 11.14 7.83
CA HIS A 132 -23.50 9.95 8.08
C HIS A 132 -23.55 8.98 6.89
N PHE A 133 -23.55 9.49 5.66
CA PHE A 133 -23.46 8.64 4.48
C PHE A 133 -22.14 7.86 4.45
N LEU A 134 -21.01 8.52 4.72
CA LEU A 134 -19.70 7.87 4.80
C LEU A 134 -19.62 6.88 5.96
N ASP A 135 -20.14 7.23 7.15
CA ASP A 135 -20.20 6.35 8.32
C ASP A 135 -20.93 5.03 8.00
N ALA A 136 -22.02 5.08 7.22
CA ALA A 136 -22.74 3.88 6.82
C ALA A 136 -21.86 2.89 6.04
N PHE A 137 -20.98 3.37 5.14
CA PHE A 137 -20.05 2.51 4.41
C PHE A 137 -18.99 1.88 5.32
N LEU A 138 -18.62 2.53 6.43
CA LEU A 138 -17.65 2.01 7.37
C LEU A 138 -18.15 0.84 8.21
N SER A 139 -19.46 0.61 8.22
CA SER A 139 -20.04 -0.58 8.86
C SER A 139 -19.69 -1.89 8.12
N ILE A 140 -19.33 -1.78 6.83
CA ILE A 140 -19.00 -2.92 5.98
C ILE A 140 -17.47 -3.05 5.92
N PRO A 141 -16.89 -4.24 6.18
CA PRO A 141 -15.47 -4.46 6.00
C PRO A 141 -15.04 -4.17 4.55
N ILE A 142 -13.93 -3.45 4.37
CA ILE A 142 -13.42 -3.05 3.04
C ILE A 142 -13.26 -4.26 2.11
N LEU A 143 -12.68 -5.36 2.62
CA LEU A 143 -12.52 -6.60 1.87
C LEU A 143 -13.88 -7.18 1.44
N LEU A 144 -14.89 -7.16 2.31
CA LEU A 144 -16.23 -7.65 1.97
C LEU A 144 -16.87 -6.82 0.86
N LEU A 145 -16.75 -5.49 0.94
CA LEU A 145 -17.23 -4.59 -0.09
C LEU A 145 -16.49 -4.82 -1.42
N ALA A 146 -15.17 -5.02 -1.38
CA ALA A 146 -14.38 -5.35 -2.56
C ALA A 146 -14.81 -6.68 -3.20
N ILE A 147 -15.11 -7.70 -2.39
CA ILE A 147 -15.65 -8.98 -2.88
C ILE A 147 -17.01 -8.77 -3.57
N ILE A 148 -17.93 -8.03 -2.95
CA ILE A 148 -19.25 -7.75 -3.53
C ILE A 148 -19.11 -7.02 -4.87
N ILE A 149 -18.21 -6.04 -4.98
CA ILE A 149 -18.00 -5.33 -6.25
C ILE A 149 -17.35 -6.25 -7.29
N ALA A 150 -16.34 -7.04 -6.88
CA ALA A 150 -15.61 -7.91 -7.79
C ALA A 150 -16.49 -9.04 -8.37
N THR A 151 -17.45 -9.57 -7.61
CA THR A 151 -18.37 -10.62 -8.11
C THR A 151 -19.37 -10.11 -9.15
N LEU A 152 -19.62 -8.79 -9.21
CA LEU A 152 -20.42 -8.16 -10.25
C LEU A 152 -19.64 -7.95 -11.55
N MET A 153 -18.32 -8.19 -11.53
CA MET A 153 -17.41 -8.05 -12.66
C MET A 153 -16.87 -9.40 -13.10
N GLN A 154 -16.29 -9.47 -14.31
CA GLN A 154 -15.57 -10.67 -14.73
C GLN A 154 -14.26 -10.83 -13.94
N PRO A 155 -13.86 -12.05 -13.55
CA PRO A 155 -12.60 -12.28 -12.86
C PRO A 155 -11.39 -11.76 -13.66
N SER A 156 -10.69 -10.77 -13.12
CA SER A 156 -9.41 -10.28 -13.65
C SER A 156 -8.67 -9.45 -12.61
N LEU A 157 -7.35 -9.37 -12.73
CA LEU A 157 -6.54 -8.53 -11.83
C LEU A 157 -6.97 -7.06 -11.87
N LEU A 158 -7.28 -6.53 -13.06
CA LEU A 158 -7.71 -5.15 -13.22
C LEU A 158 -9.02 -4.90 -12.50
N ASN A 159 -10.00 -5.79 -12.64
CA ASN A 159 -11.29 -5.65 -11.97
C ASN A 159 -11.16 -5.79 -10.46
N ALA A 160 -10.28 -6.67 -9.96
CA ALA A 160 -9.98 -6.72 -8.52
C ALA A 160 -9.33 -5.42 -8.01
N ILE A 161 -8.37 -4.85 -8.74
CA ILE A 161 -7.76 -3.55 -8.41
C ILE A 161 -8.83 -2.45 -8.36
N LEU A 162 -9.75 -2.41 -9.34
CA LEU A 162 -10.86 -1.45 -9.36
C LEU A 162 -11.82 -1.66 -8.20
N ALA A 163 -12.19 -2.91 -7.90
CA ALA A 163 -13.08 -3.23 -6.79
C ALA A 163 -12.49 -2.78 -5.45
N ILE A 164 -11.20 -3.05 -5.21
CA ILE A 164 -10.49 -2.62 -4.00
C ILE A 164 -10.36 -1.10 -3.94
N LEU A 165 -10.04 -0.44 -5.06
CA LEU A 165 -10.00 1.02 -5.15
C LEU A 165 -11.35 1.61 -4.72
N LEU A 166 -12.45 1.17 -5.35
CA LEU A 166 -13.80 1.65 -5.04
C LEU A 166 -14.21 1.37 -3.59
N ALA A 167 -13.89 0.18 -3.07
CA ALA A 167 -14.18 -0.17 -1.69
C ALA A 167 -13.37 0.65 -0.66
N SER A 168 -12.16 1.07 -1.01
CA SER A 168 -11.28 1.85 -0.13
C SER A 168 -11.60 3.36 -0.09
N LEU A 169 -12.25 3.88 -1.13
CA LEU A 169 -12.53 5.32 -1.28
C LEU A 169 -13.39 5.89 -0.13
N PRO A 170 -14.54 5.30 0.24
CA PRO A 170 -15.37 5.84 1.32
C PRO A 170 -14.59 5.98 2.63
N TYR A 171 -13.80 4.96 2.98
CA TYR A 171 -12.93 5.00 4.16
C TYR A 171 -11.91 6.13 4.08
N PHE A 172 -11.18 6.26 2.97
CA PHE A 172 -10.16 7.29 2.84
C PHE A 172 -10.74 8.71 2.89
N ILE A 173 -11.85 8.94 2.16
CA ILE A 173 -12.57 10.21 2.14
C ILE A 173 -13.01 10.60 3.55
N HIS A 174 -13.59 9.66 4.29
CA HIS A 174 -14.06 9.90 5.65
C HIS A 174 -12.93 10.27 6.60
N GLN A 175 -11.81 9.56 6.55
CA GLN A 175 -10.68 9.85 7.44
C GLN A 175 -10.06 11.22 7.16
N VAL A 176 -9.97 11.63 5.89
CA VAL A 176 -9.51 12.97 5.52
C VAL A 176 -10.54 14.04 5.95
N TYR A 177 -11.83 13.77 5.78
CA TYR A 177 -12.92 14.63 6.26
C TYR A 177 -12.80 14.89 7.77
N LEU A 178 -12.70 13.83 8.58
CA LEU A 178 -12.57 13.94 10.03
C LEU A 178 -11.29 14.69 10.44
N ALA A 179 -10.18 14.41 9.77
CA ALA A 179 -8.92 15.07 10.06
C ALA A 179 -9.01 16.59 9.78
N LEU A 180 -9.58 16.98 8.65
CA LEU A 180 -9.77 18.40 8.32
C LEU A 180 -10.77 19.08 9.28
N GLN A 181 -11.88 18.43 9.62
CA GLN A 181 -12.83 18.96 10.61
C GLN A 181 -12.17 19.14 11.98
N SER A 182 -11.35 18.20 12.43
CA SER A 182 -10.62 18.34 13.69
C SER A 182 -9.62 19.50 13.67
N GLU A 183 -9.02 19.79 12.51
CA GLU A 183 -8.06 20.89 12.34
C GLU A 183 -8.76 22.26 12.38
N ILE A 184 -9.97 22.36 11.81
CA ILE A 184 -10.76 23.60 11.74
C ILE A 184 -11.09 24.17 13.13
N HIS A 185 -11.25 23.31 14.14
CA HIS A 185 -11.66 23.70 15.49
C HIS A 185 -10.50 24.05 16.43
N LYS A 186 -9.25 24.07 15.95
CA LYS A 186 -8.08 24.40 16.79
C LYS A 186 -7.96 25.91 17.05
N GLU A 187 -7.43 26.27 18.22
CA GLU A 187 -7.35 27.66 18.70
C GLU A 187 -6.56 28.58 17.75
N TYR A 188 -5.42 28.14 17.22
CA TYR A 188 -4.62 28.95 16.30
C TYR A 188 -5.36 29.24 14.98
N VAL A 189 -6.27 28.36 14.54
CA VAL A 189 -7.10 28.60 13.36
C VAL A 189 -8.13 29.68 13.66
N LEU A 190 -8.73 29.64 14.85
CA LEU A 190 -9.67 30.66 15.30
C LEU A 190 -8.99 32.03 15.40
N MET A 191 -7.79 32.10 15.96
CA MET A 191 -6.99 33.34 16.03
C MET A 191 -6.72 33.91 14.63
N LEU A 192 -6.18 33.10 13.71
CA LEU A 192 -5.93 33.56 12.32
C LEU A 192 -7.20 34.01 11.59
N ARG A 193 -8.34 33.40 11.91
CA ARG A 193 -9.63 33.82 11.36
C ARG A 193 -10.08 35.18 11.91
N LEU A 194 -9.83 35.45 13.19
CA LEU A 194 -10.08 36.77 13.81
C LEU A 194 -9.14 37.84 13.24
N ASP A 195 -7.92 37.47 12.84
CA ASP A 195 -6.97 38.33 12.13
C ASP A 195 -7.34 38.56 10.64
N GLY A 196 -8.49 38.07 10.19
CA GLY A 196 -9.02 38.31 8.84
C GLY A 196 -8.52 37.34 7.77
N ALA A 197 -7.88 36.22 8.14
CA ALA A 197 -7.43 35.23 7.15
C ALA A 197 -8.61 34.64 6.36
N SER A 198 -8.51 34.69 5.02
CA SER A 198 -9.52 34.11 4.16
C SER A 198 -9.61 32.58 4.33
N ARG A 199 -10.81 32.02 4.15
CA ARG A 199 -11.06 30.57 4.27
C ARG A 199 -10.13 29.73 3.39
N ARG A 200 -9.89 30.17 2.15
CA ARG A 200 -9.01 29.48 1.19
C ARG A 200 -7.54 29.49 1.66
N TYR A 201 -7.10 30.59 2.26
CA TYR A 201 -5.77 30.69 2.86
C TYR A 201 -5.64 29.72 4.06
N LEU A 202 -6.61 29.72 4.97
CA LEU A 202 -6.62 28.83 6.13
C LEU A 202 -6.53 27.36 5.71
N ILE A 203 -7.34 26.92 4.74
CA ILE A 203 -7.32 25.53 4.29
C ILE A 203 -5.97 25.21 3.62
N ASN A 204 -5.56 25.97 2.59
CA ASN A 204 -4.45 25.57 1.73
C ASN A 204 -3.06 25.83 2.35
N LYS A 205 -2.93 26.88 3.16
CA LYS A 205 -1.63 27.32 3.69
C LYS A 205 -1.43 26.99 5.15
N VAL A 206 -2.50 26.70 5.90
CA VAL A 206 -2.42 26.41 7.33
C VAL A 206 -2.81 24.96 7.62
N MET A 207 -3.99 24.52 7.20
CA MET A 207 -4.51 23.18 7.56
C MET A 207 -3.92 22.04 6.73
N LEU A 208 -3.93 22.14 5.39
CA LEU A 208 -3.46 21.06 4.51
C LEU A 208 -2.01 20.64 4.79
N PRO A 209 -1.05 21.55 5.03
CA PRO A 209 0.31 21.17 5.44
C PRO A 209 0.34 20.33 6.72
N ASN A 210 -0.50 20.66 7.71
CA ASN A 210 -0.61 19.91 8.97
C ASN A 210 -1.24 18.53 8.80
N LEU A 211 -1.97 18.30 7.70
CA LEU A 211 -2.57 17.00 7.37
C LEU A 211 -1.61 16.06 6.60
N ILE A 212 -0.44 16.53 6.17
CA ILE A 212 0.55 15.68 5.47
C ILE A 212 0.87 14.38 6.24
N PRO A 213 1.11 14.38 7.57
CA PRO A 213 1.34 13.15 8.33
C PRO A 213 0.13 12.20 8.30
N VAL A 214 -1.08 12.75 8.25
CA VAL A 214 -2.32 11.97 8.15
C VAL A 214 -2.41 11.29 6.78
N PHE A 215 -2.16 12.01 5.69
CA PHE A 215 -2.13 11.44 4.34
C PHE A 215 -1.12 10.30 4.23
N ILE A 216 0.12 10.49 4.71
CA ILE A 216 1.16 9.45 4.67
C ILE A 216 0.71 8.17 5.39
N ARG A 217 0.11 8.30 6.58
CA ARG A 217 -0.40 7.16 7.35
C ARG A 217 -1.56 6.46 6.65
N LEU A 218 -2.53 7.22 6.13
CA LEU A 218 -3.68 6.66 5.45
C LEU A 218 -3.28 5.94 4.17
N THR A 219 -2.42 6.54 3.35
CA THR A 219 -1.93 5.92 2.11
C THR A 219 -1.10 4.66 2.41
N SER A 220 -0.25 4.70 3.43
CA SER A 220 0.50 3.52 3.88
C SER A 220 -0.41 2.37 4.32
N ARG A 221 -1.48 2.70 5.05
CA ARG A 221 -2.49 1.71 5.48
C ARG A 221 -3.22 1.11 4.29
N ILE A 222 -3.69 1.94 3.35
CA ILE A 222 -4.34 1.46 2.13
C ILE A 222 -3.39 0.60 1.31
N PHE A 223 -2.13 0.99 1.17
CA PHE A 223 -1.14 0.20 0.45
C PHE A 223 -0.97 -1.19 1.06
N THR A 224 -0.81 -1.26 2.38
CA THR A 224 -0.66 -2.54 3.11
C THR A 224 -1.90 -3.42 2.98
N LEU A 225 -3.09 -2.85 3.14
CA LEU A 225 -4.35 -3.59 3.01
C LEU A 225 -4.59 -4.03 1.57
N ALA A 226 -4.25 -3.21 0.58
CA ALA A 226 -4.42 -3.55 -0.84
C ALA A 226 -3.54 -4.75 -1.25
N ILE A 227 -2.33 -4.91 -0.69
CA ILE A 227 -1.51 -6.11 -0.91
C ILE A 227 -2.29 -7.36 -0.46
N LEU A 228 -2.84 -7.32 0.75
CA LEU A 228 -3.63 -8.41 1.31
C LEU A 228 -4.91 -8.67 0.51
N ASP A 229 -5.65 -7.61 0.17
CA ASP A 229 -6.93 -7.70 -0.52
C ASP A 229 -6.76 -8.22 -1.96
N ILE A 230 -5.73 -7.79 -2.70
CA ILE A 230 -5.44 -8.30 -4.04
C ILE A 230 -5.14 -9.80 -4.00
N SER A 231 -4.31 -10.23 -3.05
CA SER A 231 -3.98 -11.64 -2.90
C SER A 231 -5.18 -12.44 -2.41
N ALA A 232 -6.02 -11.89 -1.52
CA ALA A 232 -7.24 -12.53 -1.07
C ALA A 232 -8.25 -12.71 -2.21
N LEU A 233 -8.51 -11.67 -3.01
CA LEU A 233 -9.41 -11.73 -4.16
C LEU A 233 -8.90 -12.71 -5.23
N SER A 234 -7.59 -12.73 -5.48
CA SER A 234 -6.97 -13.65 -6.43
C SER A 234 -7.00 -15.10 -5.92
N PHE A 235 -6.83 -15.29 -4.60
CA PHE A 235 -6.95 -16.60 -3.96
C PHE A 235 -8.37 -17.20 -4.05
N ILE A 236 -9.41 -16.36 -4.04
CA ILE A 236 -10.80 -16.79 -4.25
C ILE A 236 -11.25 -16.75 -5.72
N ALA A 237 -10.29 -16.68 -6.66
CA ALA A 237 -10.52 -16.67 -8.10
C ALA A 237 -11.25 -15.45 -8.67
N LEU A 238 -11.38 -14.34 -7.93
CA LEU A 238 -11.96 -13.09 -8.42
C LEU A 238 -10.91 -12.12 -9.00
N GLY A 239 -9.64 -12.34 -8.68
CA GLY A 239 -8.52 -11.49 -9.11
C GLY A 239 -7.76 -12.02 -10.33
N ALA A 240 -6.44 -12.05 -10.22
CA ALA A 240 -5.54 -12.47 -11.29
C ALA A 240 -5.88 -13.89 -11.80
N GLN A 241 -5.80 -14.06 -13.12
CA GLN A 241 -6.07 -15.33 -13.79
C GLN A 241 -4.79 -15.86 -14.46
N PRO A 242 -4.63 -17.18 -14.58
CA PRO A 242 -3.53 -17.76 -15.36
C PRO A 242 -3.45 -17.13 -16.76
N PRO A 243 -2.24 -16.79 -17.26
CA PRO A 243 -0.92 -17.18 -16.75
C PRO A 243 -0.28 -16.17 -15.77
N GLN A 244 -1.02 -15.21 -15.21
CA GLN A 244 -0.44 -14.16 -14.36
C GLN A 244 -0.01 -14.73 -12.99
N PRO A 245 1.27 -14.63 -12.59
CA PRO A 245 1.79 -15.15 -11.33
C PRO A 245 1.58 -14.19 -10.15
N GLU A 246 0.35 -13.72 -9.93
CA GLU A 246 0.02 -12.98 -8.70
C GLU A 246 0.14 -13.93 -7.49
N TRP A 247 0.73 -13.49 -6.38
CA TRP A 247 1.09 -14.38 -5.28
C TRP A 247 -0.09 -15.10 -4.62
N GLY A 248 -1.23 -14.44 -4.43
CA GLY A 248 -2.46 -15.09 -3.96
C GLY A 248 -3.03 -16.11 -4.96
N ALA A 249 -2.99 -15.82 -6.26
CA ALA A 249 -3.33 -16.77 -7.31
C ALA A 249 -2.39 -17.99 -7.31
N LEU A 250 -1.08 -17.80 -7.09
CA LEU A 250 -0.12 -18.91 -6.97
C LEU A 250 -0.46 -19.82 -5.77
N ILE A 251 -0.77 -19.24 -4.61
CA ILE A 251 -1.15 -20.04 -3.42
C ILE A 251 -2.37 -20.90 -3.76
N ARG A 252 -3.37 -20.32 -4.43
CA ARG A 252 -4.58 -21.03 -4.88
C ARG A 252 -4.26 -22.13 -5.90
N GLU A 253 -3.45 -21.82 -6.90
CA GLU A 253 -3.08 -22.74 -7.98
C GLU A 253 -2.46 -24.03 -7.44
N TYR A 254 -1.71 -23.95 -6.34
CA TYR A 254 -0.95 -25.08 -5.81
C TYR A 254 -1.42 -25.60 -4.44
N ILE A 255 -2.58 -25.15 -3.95
CA ILE A 255 -3.06 -25.57 -2.61
C ILE A 255 -3.33 -27.07 -2.55
N ASP A 256 -3.82 -27.66 -3.65
CA ASP A 256 -4.08 -29.10 -3.75
C ASP A 256 -2.79 -29.93 -3.83
N LEU A 257 -1.66 -29.29 -4.18
CA LEU A 257 -0.34 -29.91 -4.28
C LEU A 257 0.49 -29.74 -3.01
N ILE A 258 -0.06 -29.19 -1.92
CA ILE A 258 0.71 -28.85 -0.72
C ILE A 258 1.41 -30.06 -0.08
N TYR A 259 0.84 -31.26 -0.21
CA TYR A 259 1.44 -32.49 0.30
C TYR A 259 2.56 -33.05 -0.59
N LEU A 260 2.57 -32.72 -1.88
CA LEU A 260 3.55 -33.19 -2.86
C LEU A 260 4.70 -32.19 -3.03
N ALA A 261 4.35 -30.92 -3.22
CA ALA A 261 5.26 -29.82 -3.51
C ALA A 261 4.93 -28.60 -2.64
N PRO A 262 5.14 -28.68 -1.31
CA PRO A 262 4.73 -27.63 -0.37
C PRO A 262 5.36 -26.26 -0.66
N TRP A 263 6.56 -26.23 -1.24
CA TRP A 263 7.27 -24.98 -1.57
C TRP A 263 6.49 -24.10 -2.55
N LEU A 264 5.68 -24.69 -3.44
CA LEU A 264 4.89 -23.96 -4.43
C LEU A 264 3.86 -23.02 -3.79
N SER A 265 3.25 -23.42 -2.66
CA SER A 265 2.26 -22.61 -1.94
C SER A 265 2.89 -21.83 -0.78
N VAL A 266 3.85 -22.44 -0.06
CA VAL A 266 4.48 -21.84 1.12
C VAL A 266 5.37 -20.65 0.75
N LEU A 267 6.15 -20.72 -0.33
CA LEU A 267 7.07 -19.63 -0.70
C LEU A 267 6.34 -18.33 -1.08
N PRO A 268 5.30 -18.32 -1.94
CA PRO A 268 4.50 -17.11 -2.16
C PRO A 268 3.90 -16.54 -0.87
N GLY A 269 3.40 -17.39 0.03
CA GLY A 269 2.85 -16.97 1.32
C GLY A 269 3.89 -16.33 2.24
N LEU A 270 5.10 -16.90 2.32
CA LEU A 270 6.21 -16.33 3.09
C LEU A 270 6.67 -14.98 2.50
N ILE A 271 6.74 -14.86 1.17
CA ILE A 271 7.11 -13.62 0.50
C ILE A 271 6.06 -12.53 0.78
N LEU A 272 4.78 -12.86 0.68
CA LEU A 272 3.67 -11.96 1.06
C LEU A 272 3.85 -11.44 2.48
N MET A 273 4.05 -12.35 3.44
CA MET A 273 4.26 -11.99 4.85
C MET A 273 5.46 -11.05 5.04
N LEU A 274 6.60 -11.37 4.42
CA LEU A 274 7.82 -10.56 4.52
C LEU A 274 7.62 -9.16 3.92
N VAL A 275 6.97 -9.08 2.76
CA VAL A 275 6.71 -7.79 2.09
C VAL A 275 5.79 -6.92 2.92
N ILE A 276 4.71 -7.49 3.45
CA ILE A 276 3.78 -6.78 4.34
C ILE A 276 4.50 -6.27 5.59
N LEU A 277 5.35 -7.09 6.21
CA LEU A 277 6.15 -6.69 7.37
C LEU A 277 7.10 -5.53 7.04
N VAL A 278 7.81 -5.61 5.91
CA VAL A 278 8.72 -4.55 5.45
C VAL A 278 7.95 -3.24 5.24
N VAL A 279 6.81 -3.28 4.56
CA VAL A 279 5.97 -2.10 4.32
C VAL A 279 5.46 -1.52 5.63
N LEU A 280 4.93 -2.35 6.53
CA LEU A 280 4.37 -1.91 7.80
C LEU A 280 5.42 -1.20 8.68
N LEU A 281 6.60 -1.81 8.83
CA LEU A 281 7.69 -1.25 9.63
C LEU A 281 8.28 0.02 9.01
N PHE A 282 8.42 0.07 7.69
CA PHE A 282 8.84 1.27 6.97
C PHE A 282 7.83 2.41 7.18
N SER A 283 6.55 2.15 6.98
CA SER A 283 5.48 3.14 7.08
C SER A 283 5.34 3.72 8.49
N ASP A 284 5.43 2.88 9.53
CA ASP A 284 5.41 3.35 10.92
C ASP A 284 6.63 4.23 11.24
N GLY A 285 7.82 3.83 10.78
CA GLY A 285 9.03 4.63 10.96
C GLY A 285 8.98 5.98 10.24
N LEU A 286 8.48 6.00 9.00
CA LEU A 286 8.32 7.23 8.21
C LEU A 286 7.29 8.15 8.86
N ALA A 287 6.11 7.63 9.23
CA ALA A 287 5.06 8.40 9.87
C ALA A 287 5.54 9.03 11.19
N LYS A 288 6.27 8.29 12.03
CA LYS A 288 6.84 8.79 13.28
C LYS A 288 7.88 9.89 13.05
N ALA A 289 8.73 9.77 12.04
CA ALA A 289 9.72 10.79 11.71
C ALA A 289 9.05 12.10 11.26
N VAL A 290 8.05 12.00 10.40
CA VAL A 290 7.28 13.15 9.90
C VAL A 290 6.50 13.80 11.05
N GLU A 291 5.80 13.03 11.89
CA GLU A 291 5.04 13.58 13.01
C GLU A 291 5.91 14.32 14.02
N ARG A 292 7.11 13.79 14.33
CA ARG A 292 8.06 14.47 15.23
C ARG A 292 8.56 15.79 14.67
N TYR A 293 8.71 15.91 13.35
CA TYR A 293 9.07 17.16 12.72
C TYR A 293 7.95 18.20 12.89
N PHE A 294 6.69 17.84 12.59
CA PHE A 294 5.55 18.75 12.71
C PHE A 294 5.18 19.11 14.17
N ARG A 295 5.55 18.31 15.16
CA ARG A 295 5.37 18.67 16.59
C ARG A 295 6.43 19.63 17.14
N LYS A 296 7.56 19.81 16.44
CA LYS A 296 8.62 20.73 16.86
C LYS A 296 8.39 22.17 16.41
N ILE A 297 7.57 22.35 15.38
CA ILE A 297 7.15 23.64 14.81
C ILE A 297 5.92 24.11 15.58
#